data_AF-A0A2H1FKU2-F1
#
_entry.id   AF-A0A2H1FKU2-F1
#
_cell.length_a   1.000
_cell.length_b   1.000
_cell.length_c   1.000
_cell.angle_alpha   90.00
_cell.angle_beta   90.00
_cell.angle_gamma   90.00
#
_symmetry.space_group_name_H-M   'P 1'
#
loop_
_entity.id
_entity.type
_entity.pdbx_description
1 polymer ?
#
loop_
_entity_poly.entity_id
_entity_poly.type
_entity_poly.pdbx_seq_one_letter_code
_entity_poly.pdbx_strand_id
1 'polypeptide(L)'
;MANPLDTDAGSELFSNYEAELKLVQADLSQKLDQIPELSGEQRKAAVSQADRALEEAKELIESMRLEKQNIPQALKIKVNQRFRNYQTDVDAAGRKLKGMQDDRSALFGKRYTDNPQDEQLEQRQQLLGGTERLERSSGRLRESQRIANETEDIGRNTLGDLARQRETIEHTRTTLLQSEGYTDRSNKTLKGMARRMATNKIITVAIIAVLVILILAVIISKFR
;
A
#
# COMPACT_ATOMS: atom_id res chain seq x y z
N MET A 1 9.18 -12.60 21.62
CA MET A 1 8.15 -11.53 21.58
C MET A 1 8.79 -10.37 20.84
N ALA A 2 8.27 -9.97 19.68
CA ALA A 2 8.82 -8.84 18.93
C ALA A 2 8.59 -7.55 19.71
N ASN A 3 9.61 -6.68 19.80
CA ASN A 3 9.55 -5.41 20.50
C ASN A 3 8.59 -4.48 19.74
N PRO A 4 7.61 -3.82 20.40
CA PRO A 4 6.70 -2.89 19.72
C PRO A 4 7.42 -1.72 19.01
N LEU A 5 8.64 -1.37 19.43
CA LEU A 5 9.48 -0.39 18.75
C LEU A 5 10.02 -0.91 17.40
N ASP A 6 10.36 -2.19 17.30
CA ASP A 6 10.83 -2.80 16.03
C ASP A 6 9.70 -2.92 15.00
N THR A 7 8.45 -3.05 15.47
CA THR A 7 7.28 -3.12 14.58
C THR A 7 6.91 -1.78 13.95
N ASP A 8 7.16 -0.67 14.64
CA ASP A 8 6.90 0.68 14.12
C ASP A 8 8.01 1.07 13.14
N ALA A 9 9.27 0.79 13.51
CA ALA A 9 10.44 0.99 12.65
C ALA A 9 10.33 0.23 11.31
N GLY A 10 9.86 -1.02 11.31
CA GLY A 10 9.67 -1.78 10.07
C GLY A 10 8.56 -1.21 9.16
N SER A 11 7.56 -0.56 9.74
CA SER A 11 6.52 0.14 8.97
C SER A 11 7.05 1.44 8.36
N GLU A 12 7.86 2.19 9.11
CA GLU A 12 8.50 3.43 8.62
C GLU A 12 9.51 3.16 7.51
N LEU A 13 10.38 2.16 7.68
CA LEU A 13 11.35 1.76 6.66
C LEU A 13 10.67 1.32 5.37
N PHE A 14 9.60 0.52 5.47
CA PHE A 14 8.80 0.15 4.30
C PHE A 14 8.21 1.38 3.60
N SER A 15 7.71 2.36 4.37
CA SER A 15 7.14 3.59 3.81
C SER A 15 8.20 4.46 3.12
N ASN A 16 9.42 4.49 3.63
CA ASN A 16 10.53 5.22 3.01
C ASN A 16 10.93 4.60 1.67
N TYR A 17 11.12 3.28 1.62
CA TYR A 17 11.38 2.57 0.37
C TYR A 17 10.22 2.71 -0.62
N GLU A 18 8.97 2.73 -0.13
CA GLU A 18 7.78 2.97 -0.97
C GLU A 18 7.79 4.38 -1.59
N ALA A 19 8.24 5.40 -0.86
CA ALA A 19 8.36 6.76 -1.40
C ALA A 19 9.49 6.87 -2.42
N GLU A 20 10.64 6.26 -2.14
CA GLU A 20 11.79 6.22 -3.04
C GLU A 20 11.45 5.48 -4.34
N LEU A 21 10.79 4.32 -4.24
CA LEU A 21 10.36 3.54 -5.41
C LEU A 21 9.43 4.35 -6.33
N LYS A 22 8.52 5.17 -5.77
CA LYS A 22 7.63 6.02 -6.57
C LYS A 22 8.40 7.08 -7.36
N LEU A 23 9.46 7.65 -6.78
CA LEU A 23 10.30 8.62 -7.48
C LEU A 23 11.05 7.95 -8.64
N VAL A 24 11.64 6.79 -8.39
CA VAL A 24 12.35 6.00 -9.41
C VAL A 24 11.40 5.52 -10.51
N GLN A 25 10.18 5.08 -10.16
CA GLN A 25 9.16 4.69 -11.15
C GLN A 25 8.73 5.86 -12.03
N ALA A 26 8.57 7.05 -11.48
CA ALA A 26 8.23 8.24 -12.24
C ALA A 26 9.33 8.60 -13.24
N ASP A 27 10.59 8.60 -12.78
CA ASP A 27 11.77 8.84 -13.63
C ASP A 27 11.91 7.75 -14.73
N LEU A 28 11.73 6.48 -14.37
CA LEU A 28 11.76 5.36 -15.32
C LEU A 28 10.66 5.50 -16.37
N SER A 29 9.42 5.83 -15.97
CA SER A 29 8.32 6.03 -16.91
C SER A 29 8.62 7.17 -17.89
N GLN A 30 9.11 8.30 -17.38
CA GLN A 30 9.49 9.45 -18.21
C GLN A 30 10.56 9.06 -19.24
N LYS A 31 11.62 8.35 -18.82
CA LYS A 31 12.67 7.87 -19.73
C LYS A 31 12.13 6.89 -20.77
N LEU A 32 11.26 5.96 -20.38
CA LEU A 32 10.64 5.00 -21.29
C LEU A 32 9.76 5.66 -22.36
N ASP A 33 9.13 6.79 -22.04
CA ASP A 33 8.31 7.53 -23.00
C ASP A 33 9.15 8.40 -23.94
N GLN A 34 10.35 8.82 -23.53
CA GLN A 34 11.29 9.59 -24.37
C GLN A 34 12.11 8.71 -25.34
N ILE A 35 12.43 7.45 -24.98
CA ILE A 35 13.27 6.56 -25.80
C ILE A 35 12.79 6.40 -27.26
N PRO A 36 11.48 6.31 -27.57
CA PRO A 36 10.99 6.23 -28.95
C PRO A 36 11.27 7.47 -29.81
N GLU A 37 11.39 8.65 -29.21
CA GLU A 37 11.63 9.92 -29.91
C GLU A 37 13.11 10.16 -30.19
N LEU A 38 13.99 9.47 -29.44
CA LEU A 38 15.44 9.59 -29.56
C LEU A 38 16.00 8.64 -30.61
N SER A 39 17.09 9.04 -31.25
CA SER A 39 17.82 8.21 -32.23
C SER A 39 19.32 8.19 -31.94
N GLY A 40 20.02 7.22 -32.56
CA GLY A 40 21.49 7.13 -32.51
C GLY A 40 22.07 7.00 -31.10
N GLU A 41 23.03 7.87 -30.79
CA GLU A 41 23.77 7.87 -29.52
C GLU A 41 22.93 8.36 -28.34
N GLN A 42 22.06 9.35 -28.54
CA GLN A 42 21.14 9.85 -27.52
C GLN A 42 20.17 8.77 -27.05
N ARG A 43 19.64 7.96 -27.99
CA ARG A 43 18.81 6.79 -27.65
C ARG A 43 19.59 5.75 -26.85
N LYS A 44 20.86 5.48 -27.21
CA LYS A 44 21.72 4.54 -26.47
C LYS A 44 21.91 5.00 -25.02
N ALA A 45 22.17 6.28 -24.81
CA ALA A 45 22.33 6.86 -23.50
C ALA A 45 21.03 6.77 -22.68
N ALA A 46 19.89 7.15 -23.27
CA ALA A 46 18.58 7.09 -22.61
C ALA A 46 18.17 5.65 -22.22
N VAL A 47 18.40 4.68 -23.11
CA VAL A 47 18.16 3.25 -22.80
C VAL A 47 19.04 2.78 -21.65
N SER A 48 20.32 3.15 -21.62
CA SER A 48 21.21 2.79 -20.52
C SER A 48 20.82 3.46 -19.19
N GLN A 49 20.33 4.70 -19.23
CA GLN A 49 19.83 5.41 -18.05
C GLN A 49 18.52 4.82 -17.52
N ALA A 50 17.64 4.36 -18.42
CA ALA A 50 16.42 3.64 -18.04
C ALA A 50 16.75 2.27 -17.44
N ASP A 51 17.78 1.59 -17.94
CA ASP A 51 18.24 0.30 -17.41
C ASP A 51 18.74 0.43 -15.96
N ARG A 52 19.53 1.47 -15.68
CA ARG A 52 19.99 1.77 -14.31
C ARG A 52 18.83 2.09 -13.36
N ALA A 53 17.86 2.91 -13.80
CA ALA A 53 16.68 3.21 -12.99
C ALA A 53 15.81 1.97 -12.75
N LEU A 54 15.76 1.04 -13.71
CA LEU A 54 15.07 -0.24 -13.55
C LEU A 54 15.79 -1.16 -12.55
N GLU A 55 17.12 -1.19 -12.56
CA GLU A 55 17.91 -1.94 -11.56
C GLU A 55 17.68 -1.37 -10.16
N GLU A 56 17.75 -0.05 -9.99
CA GLU A 56 17.46 0.64 -8.73
C GLU A 56 16.05 0.33 -8.22
N ALA A 57 15.04 0.38 -9.10
CA ALA A 57 13.67 -0.02 -8.75
C ALA A 57 13.57 -1.48 -8.28
N LYS A 58 14.32 -2.41 -8.87
CA LYS A 58 14.35 -3.81 -8.45
C LYS A 58 15.04 -3.98 -7.08
N GLU A 59 16.12 -3.26 -6.83
CA GLU A 59 16.79 -3.25 -5.52
C GLU A 59 15.86 -2.75 -4.41
N LEU A 60 15.07 -1.72 -4.68
CA LEU A 60 14.05 -1.21 -3.77
C LEU A 60 12.93 -2.23 -3.52
N ILE A 61 12.47 -2.95 -4.56
CA ILE A 61 11.51 -4.05 -4.40
C ILE A 61 12.06 -5.15 -3.50
N GLU A 62 13.32 -5.56 -3.66
CA GLU A 62 13.93 -6.56 -2.79
C GLU A 62 14.09 -6.05 -1.34
N SER A 63 14.45 -4.78 -1.17
CA SER A 63 14.52 -4.13 0.16
C SER A 63 13.15 -4.10 0.85
N MET A 64 12.10 -3.72 0.12
CA MET A 64 10.71 -3.77 0.59
C MET A 64 10.25 -5.20 0.91
N ARG A 65 10.75 -6.20 0.17
CA ARG A 65 10.43 -7.62 0.40
C ARG A 65 11.03 -8.14 1.69
N LEU A 66 12.23 -7.68 2.06
CA LEU A 66 12.85 -8.00 3.34
C LEU A 66 12.08 -7.32 4.47
N GLU A 67 11.77 -6.04 4.33
CA GLU A 67 11.12 -5.26 5.40
C GLU A 67 9.68 -5.68 5.68
N LYS A 68 8.93 -6.12 4.66
CA LYS A 68 7.54 -6.57 4.85
C LYS A 68 7.40 -7.79 5.78
N GLN A 69 8.49 -8.49 6.07
CA GLN A 69 8.49 -9.61 7.03
C GLN A 69 8.30 -9.12 8.46
N ASN A 70 8.83 -7.93 8.77
CA ASN A 70 8.81 -7.28 10.09
C ASN A 70 7.49 -6.54 10.39
N ILE A 71 6.63 -6.37 9.39
CA ILE A 71 5.37 -5.63 9.52
C ILE A 71 4.35 -6.40 10.40
N PRO A 72 3.59 -5.72 11.28
CA PRO A 72 2.52 -6.33 12.06
C PRO A 72 1.45 -7.03 11.21
N GLN A 73 0.92 -8.16 11.71
CA GLN A 73 -0.10 -8.96 11.01
C GLN A 73 -1.33 -8.14 10.58
N ALA A 74 -1.75 -7.15 11.37
CA ALA A 74 -2.87 -6.27 11.06
C ALA A 74 -2.68 -5.46 9.76
N LEU A 75 -1.43 -5.08 9.43
CA LEU A 75 -1.09 -4.28 8.25
C LEU A 75 -0.64 -5.14 7.06
N LYS A 76 -0.22 -6.40 7.29
CA LYS A 76 0.35 -7.29 6.26
C LYS A 76 -0.54 -7.47 5.03
N ILE A 77 -1.87 -7.54 5.18
CA ILE A 77 -2.78 -7.77 4.05
C ILE A 77 -2.68 -6.61 3.05
N LYS A 78 -2.85 -5.37 3.53
CA LYS A 78 -2.78 -4.17 2.70
C LYS A 78 -1.38 -3.98 2.10
N VAL A 79 -0.34 -4.19 2.91
CA VAL A 79 1.04 -4.04 2.45
C VAL A 79 1.41 -5.06 1.38
N ASN A 80 1.01 -6.32 1.53
CA ASN A 80 1.26 -7.35 0.51
C ASN A 80 0.51 -7.11 -0.80
N GLN A 81 -0.67 -6.47 -0.75
CA GLN A 81 -1.37 -6.06 -1.97
C GLN A 81 -0.60 -4.97 -2.71
N ARG A 82 -0.24 -3.88 -2.02
CA ARG A 82 0.55 -2.78 -2.62
C ARG A 82 1.90 -3.28 -3.16
N PHE A 83 2.60 -4.12 -2.40
CA PHE A 83 3.86 -4.72 -2.82
C PHE A 83 3.74 -5.50 -4.13
N ARG A 84 2.68 -6.32 -4.28
CA ARG A 84 2.44 -7.05 -5.53
C ARG A 84 2.16 -6.13 -6.72
N ASN A 85 1.45 -5.03 -6.50
CA ASN A 85 1.22 -4.03 -7.54
C ASN A 85 2.54 -3.41 -7.99
N TYR A 86 3.37 -2.94 -7.04
CA TYR A 86 4.67 -2.38 -7.36
C TYR A 86 5.59 -3.36 -8.11
N GLN A 87 5.60 -4.63 -7.70
CA GLN A 87 6.35 -5.68 -8.40
C GLN A 87 5.86 -5.84 -9.85
N THR A 88 4.55 -5.86 -10.06
CA THR A 88 3.93 -5.97 -11.39
C THR A 88 4.30 -4.78 -12.28
N ASP A 89 4.29 -3.57 -11.72
CA ASP A 89 4.63 -2.33 -12.43
C ASP A 89 6.10 -2.30 -12.86
N VAL A 90 7.02 -2.68 -11.96
CA VAL A 90 8.47 -2.77 -12.25
C VAL A 90 8.74 -3.86 -13.31
N ASP A 91 8.07 -5.00 -13.22
CA ASP A 91 8.19 -6.08 -14.21
C ASP A 91 7.63 -5.67 -15.59
N ALA A 92 6.54 -4.90 -15.62
CA ALA A 92 5.99 -4.33 -16.85
C ALA A 92 6.95 -3.32 -17.48
N ALA A 93 7.53 -2.41 -16.68
CA ALA A 93 8.53 -1.46 -17.14
C ALA A 93 9.77 -2.16 -17.69
N GLY A 94 10.25 -3.21 -17.03
CA GLY A 94 11.37 -4.01 -17.51
C GLY A 94 11.12 -4.72 -18.84
N ARG A 95 9.91 -5.26 -19.04
CA ARG A 95 9.50 -5.83 -20.34
C ARG A 95 9.44 -4.76 -21.44
N LYS A 96 8.92 -3.57 -21.15
CA LYS A 96 8.87 -2.43 -22.09
C LYS A 96 10.28 -2.01 -22.50
N LEU A 97 11.22 -1.89 -21.55
CA LEU A 97 12.62 -1.53 -21.82
C LEU A 97 13.31 -2.57 -22.70
N LYS A 98 13.15 -3.87 -22.37
CA LYS A 98 13.76 -4.96 -23.14
C LYS A 98 13.27 -4.98 -24.58
N GLY A 99 11.97 -4.78 -24.81
CA GLY A 99 11.43 -4.65 -26.17
C GLY A 99 12.09 -3.51 -26.97
N MET A 100 12.35 -2.36 -26.33
CA MET A 100 13.04 -1.23 -26.97
C MET A 100 14.52 -1.49 -27.24
N GLN A 101 15.18 -2.35 -26.46
CA GLN A 101 16.56 -2.79 -26.68
C GLN A 101 16.64 -3.75 -27.87
N ASP A 102 15.73 -4.72 -27.93
CA ASP A 102 15.70 -5.75 -28.98
C ASP A 102 15.33 -5.17 -30.36
N ASP A 103 14.45 -4.17 -30.42
CA ASP A 103 14.14 -3.45 -31.68
C ASP A 103 15.37 -2.79 -32.32
N ARG A 104 16.39 -2.44 -31.52
CA ARG A 104 17.63 -1.81 -32.01
C ARG A 104 18.58 -2.81 -32.65
N SER A 105 18.72 -4.00 -32.08
CA SER A 105 19.64 -5.03 -32.63
C SER A 105 19.15 -5.50 -34.00
N ALA A 106 17.83 -5.61 -34.18
CA ALA A 106 17.21 -5.90 -35.48
C ALA A 106 17.44 -4.77 -36.52
N LEU A 107 17.45 -3.50 -36.10
CA LEU A 107 17.63 -2.34 -36.99
C LEU A 107 19.09 -2.11 -37.41
N PHE A 108 20.06 -2.44 -36.54
CA PHE A 108 21.49 -2.33 -36.86
C PHE A 108 22.06 -3.57 -37.55
N GLY A 109 21.55 -4.77 -37.26
CA GLY A 109 21.98 -6.02 -37.91
C GLY A 109 21.64 -6.08 -39.40
N LYS A 110 20.67 -5.29 -39.87
CA LYS A 110 20.21 -5.28 -41.26
C LYS A 110 20.90 -4.24 -42.16
N ARG A 111 21.76 -3.37 -41.61
CA ARG A 111 22.34 -2.22 -42.33
C ARG A 111 23.81 -2.40 -42.76
N TYR A 112 24.39 -3.58 -42.53
CA TYR A 112 25.81 -3.87 -42.80
C TYR A 112 26.07 -4.71 -44.06
N THR A 113 25.05 -5.04 -44.85
CA THR A 113 25.23 -5.71 -46.15
C THR A 113 25.03 -4.68 -47.27
N ASP A 114 26.11 -4.01 -47.63
CA ASP A 114 26.17 -3.09 -48.77
C ASP A 114 26.20 -3.92 -50.07
N ASN A 115 25.09 -3.95 -50.82
CA ASN A 115 25.02 -4.60 -52.12
C ASN A 115 24.17 -3.74 -53.08
N PRO A 116 24.68 -3.27 -54.24
CA PRO A 116 24.02 -2.21 -55.03
C PRO A 116 22.87 -2.67 -55.95
N GLN A 117 22.30 -3.86 -55.75
CA GLN A 117 21.27 -4.44 -56.64
C GLN A 117 19.82 -4.21 -56.16
N ASP A 118 19.62 -3.45 -55.09
CA ASP A 118 18.46 -3.62 -54.22
C ASP A 118 17.26 -2.71 -54.45
N GLU A 119 17.22 -1.78 -55.42
CA GLU A 119 16.06 -0.85 -55.52
C GLU A 119 14.71 -1.56 -55.77
N GLN A 120 14.67 -2.66 -56.54
CA GLN A 120 13.45 -3.46 -56.73
C GLN A 120 13.15 -4.43 -55.58
N LEU A 121 14.18 -4.87 -54.86
CA LEU A 121 14.07 -5.74 -53.67
C LEU A 121 13.65 -4.93 -52.44
N GLU A 122 14.10 -3.68 -52.35
CA GLU A 122 13.79 -2.71 -51.29
C GLU A 122 12.32 -2.30 -51.37
N GLN A 123 11.77 -2.05 -52.57
CA GLN A 123 10.34 -1.77 -52.75
C GLN A 123 9.45 -2.97 -52.36
N ARG A 124 9.89 -4.21 -52.67
CA ARG A 124 9.18 -5.44 -52.29
C ARG A 124 9.32 -5.76 -50.79
N GLN A 125 10.49 -5.50 -50.20
CA GLN A 125 10.71 -5.56 -48.75
C GLN A 125 9.91 -4.49 -48.00
N GLN A 126 9.70 -3.31 -48.59
CA GLN A 126 8.90 -2.24 -48.01
C GLN A 126 7.41 -2.60 -47.98
N LEU A 127 6.90 -3.28 -49.02
CA LEU A 127 5.54 -3.82 -49.06
C LEU A 127 5.32 -5.00 -48.10
N LEU A 128 6.28 -5.94 -48.04
CA LEU A 128 6.26 -7.04 -47.06
C LEU A 128 6.37 -6.53 -45.63
N GLY A 129 7.24 -5.54 -45.39
CA GLY A 129 7.39 -4.88 -44.10
C GLY A 129 6.16 -4.07 -43.69
N GLY A 130 5.39 -3.54 -44.65
CA GLY A 130 4.08 -2.92 -44.38
C GLY A 130 3.08 -3.91 -43.81
N THR A 131 3.02 -5.12 -44.37
CA THR A 131 2.12 -6.20 -43.91
C THR A 131 2.53 -6.71 -42.53
N GLU A 132 3.83 -6.94 -42.32
CA GLU A 132 4.36 -7.42 -41.04
C GLU A 132 4.20 -6.38 -39.91
N ARG A 133 4.36 -5.08 -40.22
CA ARG A 133 4.08 -3.99 -39.28
C ARG A 133 2.61 -3.93 -38.91
N LEU A 134 1.72 -4.17 -39.86
CA LEU A 134 0.28 -4.15 -39.64
C LEU A 134 -0.16 -5.35 -38.79
N GLU A 135 0.39 -6.53 -39.05
CA GLU A 135 0.17 -7.72 -38.22
C GLU A 135 0.68 -7.53 -36.79
N ARG A 136 1.89 -6.97 -36.61
CA ARG A 136 2.41 -6.60 -35.28
C ARG A 136 1.56 -5.55 -34.59
N SER A 137 1.10 -4.53 -35.31
CA SER A 137 0.22 -3.49 -34.75
C SER A 137 -1.12 -4.08 -34.30
N SER A 138 -1.70 -4.97 -35.12
CA SER A 138 -2.93 -5.72 -34.79
C SER A 138 -2.74 -6.60 -33.55
N GLY A 139 -1.61 -7.31 -33.44
CA GLY A 139 -1.24 -8.09 -32.26
C GLY A 139 -1.11 -7.22 -31.00
N ARG A 140 -0.46 -6.04 -31.13
CA ARG A 140 -0.34 -5.08 -30.02
C ARG A 140 -1.69 -4.52 -29.59
N LEU A 141 -2.59 -4.21 -30.54
CA LEU A 141 -3.93 -3.74 -30.20
C LEU A 141 -4.75 -4.79 -29.44
N ARG A 142 -4.67 -6.06 -29.85
CA ARG A 142 -5.32 -7.16 -29.12
C ARG A 142 -4.77 -7.31 -27.70
N GLU A 143 -3.46 -7.19 -27.55
CA GLU A 143 -2.81 -7.25 -26.24
C GLU A 143 -3.17 -6.04 -25.37
N SER A 144 -3.19 -4.83 -25.94
CA SER A 144 -3.66 -3.63 -25.24
C SER A 144 -5.12 -3.76 -24.80
N GLN A 145 -5.99 -4.34 -25.62
CA GLN A 145 -7.37 -4.61 -25.25
C GLN A 145 -7.45 -5.62 -24.08
N ARG A 146 -6.64 -6.68 -24.13
CA ARG A 146 -6.57 -7.68 -23.06
C ARG A 146 -6.14 -7.05 -21.74
N ILE A 147 -5.07 -6.25 -21.75
CA ILE A 147 -4.56 -5.53 -20.58
C ILE A 147 -5.57 -4.50 -20.08
N ALA A 148 -6.26 -3.78 -20.97
CA ALA A 148 -7.30 -2.83 -20.59
C ALA A 148 -8.46 -3.53 -19.88
N ASN A 149 -8.92 -4.67 -20.39
CA ASN A 149 -9.97 -5.47 -19.75
C ASN A 149 -9.51 -6.00 -18.38
N GLU A 150 -8.28 -6.50 -18.28
CA GLU A 150 -7.70 -6.96 -17.00
C GLU A 150 -7.59 -5.82 -15.99
N THR A 151 -7.21 -4.63 -16.45
CA THR A 151 -7.17 -3.40 -15.62
C THR A 151 -8.56 -2.98 -15.18
N GLU A 152 -9.57 -3.08 -16.05
CA GLU A 152 -10.97 -2.81 -15.70
C GLU A 152 -11.47 -3.77 -14.62
N ASP A 153 -11.15 -5.06 -14.73
CA ASP A 153 -11.52 -6.07 -13.73
C ASP A 153 -10.85 -5.80 -12.37
N ILE A 154 -9.56 -5.43 -12.37
CA ILE A 154 -8.85 -5.00 -11.16
C ILE A 154 -9.50 -3.75 -10.55
N GLY A 155 -9.84 -2.77 -11.38
CA GLY A 155 -10.53 -1.54 -10.98
C GLY A 155 -11.89 -1.85 -10.34
N ARG A 156 -12.69 -2.72 -10.97
CA ARG A 156 -13.99 -3.17 -10.48
C ARG A 156 -13.87 -3.85 -9.12
N ASN A 157 -12.90 -4.74 -8.96
CA ASN A 157 -12.63 -5.42 -7.69
C ASN A 157 -12.20 -4.42 -6.60
N THR A 158 -11.34 -3.48 -6.95
CA THR A 158 -10.87 -2.42 -6.03
C THR A 158 -12.02 -1.54 -5.56
N LEU A 159 -12.92 -1.13 -6.47
CA LEU A 159 -14.13 -0.38 -6.11
C LEU A 159 -15.05 -1.20 -5.20
N GLY A 160 -15.19 -2.50 -5.44
CA GLY A 160 -15.94 -3.41 -4.57
C GLY A 160 -15.32 -3.56 -3.18
N ASP A 161 -14.00 -3.61 -3.07
CA ASP A 161 -13.28 -3.62 -1.79
C ASP A 161 -13.44 -2.30 -1.03
N LEU A 162 -13.34 -1.16 -1.72
CA LEU A 162 -13.55 0.16 -1.12
C LEU A 162 -14.97 0.33 -0.60
N ALA A 163 -15.97 -0.17 -1.32
CA ALA A 163 -17.36 -0.16 -0.88
C ALA A 163 -17.54 -0.97 0.42
N ARG A 164 -16.99 -2.19 0.49
CA ARG A 164 -17.00 -3.03 1.70
C ARG A 164 -16.26 -2.38 2.88
N GLN A 165 -15.13 -1.73 2.61
CA GLN A 165 -14.38 -0.98 3.63
C GLN A 165 -15.20 0.19 4.18
N ARG A 166 -15.88 0.95 3.31
CA ARG A 166 -16.77 2.03 3.73
C ARG A 166 -17.88 1.52 4.64
N GLU A 167 -18.55 0.44 4.27
CA GLU A 167 -19.59 -0.19 5.09
C GLU A 167 -19.05 -0.58 6.48
N THR A 168 -17.85 -1.17 6.53
CA THR A 168 -17.18 -1.54 7.79
C THR A 168 -16.89 -0.32 8.67
N ILE A 169 -16.44 0.79 8.08
CA ILE A 169 -16.17 2.05 8.80
C ILE A 169 -17.47 2.64 9.36
N GLU A 170 -18.54 2.69 8.56
CA GLU A 170 -19.86 3.17 9.01
C GLU A 170 -20.41 2.32 10.16
N HIS A 171 -20.27 0.99 10.07
CA HIS A 171 -20.69 0.07 11.12
C HIS A 171 -19.89 0.26 12.41
N THR A 172 -18.58 0.45 12.29
CA THR A 172 -17.69 0.69 13.44
C THR A 172 -18.04 2.03 14.10
N ARG A 173 -18.26 3.08 13.30
CA ARG A 173 -18.68 4.41 13.79
C ARG A 173 -20.02 4.36 14.52
N THR A 174 -21.00 3.65 13.96
CA THR A 174 -22.32 3.46 14.59
C THR A 174 -22.20 2.72 15.92
N THR A 175 -21.41 1.64 15.95
CA THR A 175 -21.14 0.87 17.18
C THR A 175 -20.45 1.72 18.24
N LEU A 176 -19.48 2.57 17.86
CA LEU A 176 -18.80 3.47 18.79
C LEU A 176 -19.75 4.50 19.39
N LEU A 177 -20.60 5.15 18.58
CA LEU A 177 -21.61 6.10 19.05
C LEU A 177 -22.61 5.44 20.01
N GLN A 178 -23.00 4.19 19.76
CA GLN A 178 -23.83 3.43 20.70
C GLN A 178 -23.09 3.11 22.00
N SER A 179 -21.80 2.73 21.92
CA SER A 179 -20.94 2.43 23.08
C SER A 179 -20.72 3.64 23.99
N GLU A 180 -20.58 4.85 23.43
CA GLU A 180 -20.53 6.11 24.20
C GLU A 180 -21.81 6.28 25.05
N GLY A 181 -22.99 5.97 24.50
CA GLY A 181 -24.26 6.00 25.23
C GLY A 181 -24.34 5.00 26.40
N TYR A 182 -23.80 3.79 26.24
CA TYR A 182 -23.75 2.80 27.33
C TYR A 182 -22.74 3.19 28.42
N THR A 183 -21.64 3.84 28.05
CA THR A 183 -20.62 4.31 28.99
C THR A 183 -21.16 5.40 29.90
N ASP A 184 -21.90 6.37 29.35
CA ASP A 184 -22.53 7.43 30.15
C ASP A 184 -23.58 6.87 31.13
N ARG A 185 -24.44 5.95 30.67
CA ARG A 185 -25.43 5.28 31.52
C ARG A 185 -24.78 4.44 32.63
N SER A 186 -23.68 3.76 32.32
CA SER A 186 -22.91 2.98 33.30
C SER A 186 -22.27 3.88 34.35
N ASN A 187 -21.69 5.01 33.95
CA ASN A 187 -21.08 5.98 34.85
C ASN A 187 -22.12 6.66 35.77
N LYS A 188 -23.31 6.95 35.24
CA LYS A 188 -24.45 7.45 36.03
C LYS A 188 -24.92 6.45 37.07
N THR A 189 -24.99 5.17 36.72
CA THR A 189 -25.40 4.09 37.63
C THR A 189 -24.35 3.86 38.73
N LEU A 190 -23.07 3.83 38.36
CA LEU A 190 -21.94 3.71 39.29
C LEU A 190 -21.88 4.89 40.27
N LYS A 191 -22.05 6.13 39.81
CA LYS A 191 -22.16 7.31 40.71
C LYS A 191 -23.34 7.20 41.68
N GLY A 192 -24.47 6.65 41.23
CA GLY A 192 -25.63 6.36 42.08
C GLY A 192 -25.31 5.34 43.18
N MET A 193 -24.63 4.24 42.84
CA MET A 193 -24.19 3.23 43.80
C MET A 193 -23.14 3.79 44.78
N ALA A 194 -22.17 4.56 44.30
CA ALA A 194 -21.13 5.18 45.11
C ALA A 194 -21.71 6.15 46.16
N ARG A 195 -22.69 6.97 45.78
CA ARG A 195 -23.40 7.86 46.73
C ARG A 195 -24.12 7.06 47.81
N ARG A 196 -24.90 6.04 47.43
CA ARG A 196 -25.61 5.17 48.39
C ARG A 196 -24.63 4.47 49.35
N MET A 197 -23.50 3.99 48.83
CA MET A 197 -22.45 3.37 49.63
C MET A 197 -21.84 4.36 50.64
N ALA A 198 -21.54 5.59 50.21
CA ALA A 198 -21.02 6.64 51.09
C ALA A 198 -22.02 6.99 52.20
N THR A 199 -23.30 7.18 51.86
CA THR A 199 -24.37 7.45 52.84
C THR A 199 -24.48 6.32 53.86
N ASN A 200 -24.51 5.06 53.42
CA ASN A 200 -24.58 3.92 54.32
C ASN A 200 -23.35 3.86 55.25
N LYS A 201 -22.15 4.14 54.73
CA LYS A 201 -20.92 4.15 55.53
C LYS A 201 -20.94 5.26 56.60
N ILE A 202 -21.44 6.45 56.26
CA ILE A 202 -21.59 7.56 57.21
C ILE A 202 -22.60 7.19 58.31
N ILE A 203 -23.75 6.61 57.94
CA ILE A 203 -24.78 6.16 58.90
C ILE A 203 -24.19 5.13 59.87
N THR A 204 -23.46 4.13 59.37
CA THR A 204 -22.83 3.12 60.23
C THR A 204 -21.83 3.73 61.20
N VAL A 205 -20.98 4.65 60.75
CA VAL A 205 -20.02 5.35 61.63
C VAL A 205 -20.73 6.18 62.69
N ALA A 206 -21.83 6.87 62.33
CA ALA A 206 -22.63 7.65 63.28
C ALA A 206 -23.25 6.76 64.37
N ILE A 207 -23.80 5.59 64.01
CA ILE A 207 -24.37 4.64 64.97
C ILE A 207 -23.29 4.14 65.95
N ILE A 208 -22.11 3.76 65.45
CA ILE A 208 -20.99 3.31 66.29
C ILE A 208 -20.56 4.42 67.25
N ALA A 209 -20.43 5.66 66.77
CA ALA A 209 -20.05 6.80 67.60
C ALA A 209 -21.07 7.04 68.74
N VAL A 210 -22.37 6.99 68.44
CA VAL A 210 -23.43 7.14 69.45
C VAL A 210 -23.36 6.03 70.50
N LEU A 211 -23.14 4.77 70.09
CA LEU A 211 -23.00 3.65 71.01
C LEU A 211 -21.80 3.82 71.95
N VAL A 212 -20.65 4.26 71.43
CA VAL A 212 -19.45 4.53 72.25
C VAL A 212 -19.72 5.64 73.26
N ILE A 213 -20.38 6.73 72.86
CA ILE A 213 -20.75 7.83 73.76
C ILE A 213 -21.68 7.33 74.88
N LEU A 214 -22.69 6.51 74.56
CA LEU A 214 -23.59 5.94 75.57
C LEU A 214 -22.86 5.03 76.55
N ILE A 215 -21.95 4.18 76.08
CA ILE A 215 -21.13 3.31 76.94
C ILE A 215 -20.29 4.16 77.89
N LEU A 216 -19.61 5.20 77.39
CA LEU A 216 -18.82 6.11 78.21
C LEU A 216 -19.67 6.85 79.24
N ALA A 217 -20.86 7.32 78.85
CA ALA A 217 -21.79 7.99 79.76
C ALA A 217 -22.24 7.08 80.92
N VAL A 218 -22.56 5.80 80.62
CA VAL A 218 -22.93 4.82 81.64
C VAL A 218 -21.76 4.53 82.59
N ILE A 219 -20.55 4.37 82.06
CA ILE A 219 -19.35 4.16 82.88
C ILE A 219 -19.15 5.35 83.83
N ILE A 220 -19.18 6.58 83.32
CA ILE A 220 -19.04 7.78 84.15
C ILE A 220 -20.13 7.86 85.22
N SER A 221 -21.38 7.55 84.87
CA SER A 221 -22.51 7.56 85.81
C SER A 221 -22.44 6.45 86.86
N LYS A 222 -21.75 5.35 86.59
CA LYS A 222 -21.59 4.23 87.55
C LYS A 222 -20.43 4.47 88.52
N PHE A 223 -19.38 5.15 88.07
CA PHE A 223 -18.17 5.44 88.84
C PHE A 223 -18.18 6.81 89.55
N ARG A 224 -19.23 7.62 89.34
CA ARG A 224 -19.61 8.74 90.20
C ARG A 224 -20.71 8.32 91.15
#